data_AF-A0A519G2N8-F1
#
_entry.id   AF-A0A519G2N8-F1
#
_cell.length_a   1.000
_cell.length_b   1.000
_cell.length_c   1.000
_cell.angle_alpha   90.00
_cell.angle_beta   90.00
_cell.angle_gamma   90.00
#
_symmetry.space_group_name_H-M   'P 1'
#
loop_
_entity.id
_entity.type
_entity.pdbx_description
1 polymer ?
#
loop_
_entity_poly.entity_id
_entity_poly.type
_entity_poly.pdbx_seq_one_letter_code
_entity_poly.pdbx_strand_id
1 'polypeptide(L)' 'SYDRALGRVPVGTFTCVVLNDDELLDEVPADVHDRRVTAAVTEQRLVRF' A
#
# COMPACT_ATOMS: atom_id res chain seq x y z
N SER A 1 8.95 10.73 -0.94
CA SER A 1 8.68 9.62 -0.01
C SER A 1 7.20 9.64 0.31
N TYR A 2 6.53 8.51 0.10
CA TYR A 2 5.09 8.31 0.34
C TYR A 2 4.76 8.27 1.83
N ASP A 3 5.72 7.91 2.70
CA ASP A 3 5.54 7.79 4.16
C ASP A 3 5.10 9.09 4.80
N ARG A 4 5.58 10.22 4.29
CA ARG A 4 5.17 11.56 4.76
C ARG A 4 3.79 11.97 4.26
N ALA A 5 3.35 11.45 3.12
CA ALA A 5 2.02 11.72 2.58
C ALA A 5 0.96 10.87 3.29
N LEU A 6 1.20 9.55 3.37
CA LEU A 6 0.45 8.62 4.24
C LEU A 6 0.51 9.06 5.71
N GLY A 7 1.62 9.73 6.07
CA GLY A 7 1.82 10.69 7.15
C GLY A 7 0.57 11.31 7.75
N ARG A 8 -0.19 11.90 6.86
CA ARG A 8 -1.20 12.93 7.12
C ARG A 8 -2.60 12.43 6.84
N VAL A 9 -2.72 11.20 6.37
CA VAL A 9 -4.01 10.58 6.09
C VAL A 9 -4.70 10.27 7.42
N PRO A 10 -5.95 10.74 7.64
CA PRO A 10 -6.68 10.43 8.86
C PRO A 10 -6.84 8.92 9.05
N VAL A 11 -6.74 8.47 10.31
CA VAL A 11 -6.99 7.08 10.68
C VAL A 11 -8.37 6.64 10.19
N GLY A 12 -8.44 5.48 9.56
CA GLY A 12 -9.68 4.93 8.98
C GLY A 12 -9.98 5.40 7.56
N THR A 13 -9.18 6.29 6.98
CA THR A 13 -9.28 6.62 5.55
C THR A 13 -8.80 5.42 4.72
N PHE A 14 -9.60 5.01 3.74
CA PHE A 14 -9.23 3.96 2.81
C PHE A 14 -8.02 4.39 1.98
N THR A 15 -6.95 3.60 2.03
CA THR A 15 -5.72 3.81 1.27
C THR A 15 -5.50 2.63 0.34
N CYS A 16 -5.36 2.91 -0.94
CA CYS A 16 -5.14 1.90 -1.96
C CYS A 16 -3.92 2.29 -2.77
N VAL A 17 -3.03 1.33 -3.02
CA VAL A 17 -1.92 1.48 -3.96
C VAL A 17 -2.31 0.85 -5.30
N VAL A 18 -1.94 1.53 -6.39
CA VAL A 18 -2.06 1.00 -7.75
C VAL A 18 -0.67 0.52 -8.15
N LEU A 19 -0.57 -0.75 -8.54
CA LEU A 19 0.67 -1.40 -8.96
C LEU A 19 0.43 -2.18 -10.25
N ASN A 20 1.50 -2.49 -10.97
CA ASN A 20 1.44 -3.53 -12.00
C ASN A 20 1.41 -4.92 -11.33
N ASP A 21 0.83 -5.94 -11.98
CA ASP A 21 0.72 -7.27 -11.35
C ASP A 21 2.08 -7.92 -11.06
N ASP A 22 3.12 -7.56 -11.80
CA ASP A 22 4.50 -8.02 -11.61
C ASP A 22 5.25 -7.31 -10.47
N GLU A 23 4.73 -6.17 -9.99
CA GLU A 23 5.25 -5.44 -8.84
C GLU A 23 4.67 -5.93 -7.50
N LEU A 24 3.63 -6.77 -7.54
CA LEU A 24 2.98 -7.32 -6.35
C LEU A 24 3.73 -8.56 -5.86
N LEU A 25 4.45 -8.41 -4.75
CA LEU A 25 5.22 -9.47 -4.10
C LEU A 25 4.51 -10.02 -2.86
N ASP A 26 4.76 -11.29 -2.52
CA ASP A 26 4.21 -11.93 -1.32
C ASP A 26 4.76 -11.31 -0.02
N GLU A 27 6.03 -10.88 -0.04
CA GLU A 27 6.69 -10.22 1.09
C GLU A 27 7.70 -9.18 0.57
N VAL A 28 7.80 -8.08 1.31
CA VAL A 28 8.83 -7.06 1.14
C VAL A 28 9.47 -6.74 2.49
N PRO A 29 10.76 -6.39 2.54
CA PRO A 29 11.38 -5.89 3.76
C PRO A 29 10.61 -4.66 4.27
N ALA A 30 10.19 -4.70 5.53
CA ALA A 30 9.47 -3.60 6.17
C ALA A 30 10.40 -2.83 7.13
N ASP A 31 10.42 -1.50 7.02
CA ASP A 31 11.11 -0.60 7.94
C ASP A 31 10.12 0.02 8.96
N VAL A 32 10.64 0.49 10.09
CA VAL A 32 9.86 1.07 11.20
C VAL A 32 9.06 2.30 10.77
N HIS A 33 9.44 2.93 9.66
CA HIS A 33 8.80 4.12 9.11
C HIS A 33 7.75 3.83 8.04
N ASP A 34 7.63 2.57 7.60
CA ASP A 34 6.68 2.19 6.56
C ASP A 34 5.25 2.27 7.04
N ARG A 35 4.37 2.70 6.14
CA ARG A 35 2.93 2.81 6.41
C ARG A 35 2.16 1.85 5.53
N ARG A 36 1.46 0.90 6.17
CA ARG A 36 0.58 -0.04 5.48
C ARG A 36 -0.57 0.67 4.80
N VAL A 37 -0.92 0.20 3.60
CA VAL A 37 -2.15 0.54 2.89
C VAL A 37 -3.22 -0.53 3.14
N THR A 38 -4.49 -0.17 2.98
CA THR A 38 -5.60 -1.10 3.19
C THR A 38 -5.87 -2.04 2.02
N ALA A 39 -5.40 -1.70 0.82
CA ALA A 39 -5.56 -2.53 -0.37
C ALA A 39 -4.47 -2.23 -1.41
N ALA A 40 -4.27 -3.19 -2.31
CA ALA A 40 -3.52 -3.02 -3.55
C ALA A 40 -4.39 -3.42 -4.73
N VAL A 41 -4.39 -2.62 -5.79
CA VAL A 41 -5.08 -2.93 -7.05
C VAL A 41 -4.08 -3.04 -8.19
N THR A 42 -4.21 -4.10 -8.97
CA THR A 42 -3.48 -4.34 -10.22
C THR A 42 -4.47 -4.34 -11.38
N GLU A 43 -3.95 -4.42 -12.60
CA GLU A 43 -4.78 -4.61 -13.80
C GLU A 43 -5.53 -5.95 -13.80
N GLN A 44 -5.11 -6.91 -12.96
CA GLN A 44 -5.70 -8.24 -12.89
C GLN A 44 -6.59 -8.45 -11.66
N ARG A 45 -6.25 -7.85 -10.51
CA ARG A 45 -6.91 -8.18 -9.23
C ARG A 45 -6.87 -7.06 -8.19
N LEU A 46 -7.73 -7.19 -7.19
CA LEU A 46 -7.75 -6.38 -5.97
C LEU A 46 -7.38 -7.26 -4.78
N VAL A 47 -6.33 -6.88 -4.05
CA VAL A 47 -5.88 -7.54 -2.82
C VAL A 47 -6.17 -6.63 -1.62
N ARG A 48 -6.68 -7.22 -0.53
CA ARG A 48 -6.99 -6.52 0.72
C ARG A 48 -6.16 -7.10 1.86
N PHE A 49 -5.69 -6.25 2.76
CA PHE A 49 -4.82 -6.59 3.89
C PHE A 49 -5.49 -6.40 5.25
#